data_AF-A0AAD1DLZ8-F1
#
_entry.id   AF-A0AAD1DLZ8-F1
#
_cell.length_a   1.000
_cell.length_b   1.000
_cell.length_c   1.000
_cell.angle_alpha   90.00
_cell.angle_beta   90.00
_cell.angle_gamma   90.00
#
_symmetry.space_group_name_H-M   'P 1'
#
loop_
_entity.id
_entity.type
_entity.pdbx_description
1 polymer ?
#
loop_
_entity_poly.entity_id
_entity_poly.type
_entity_poly.pdbx_seq_one_letter_code
_entity_poly.pdbx_strand_id
1 'polypeptide(L)'
;MATPLTTIFSWFETGDVPTQEQFQQTFSAFRHVDTKVPFNDVKGLPEAFQSTVSTEAYDVFRENLQERIEKLAMIDATNLNPETKLLWKKALGIEFIATIDSSLEIKDGNVYAKDQINSFLNVLHDKVDGFGSVIEDIRETLASDDMNLDELQEIVTYIKQNREQIELLQEVIIGSTTDDKIDLVNDYPEWGALTLQNQFNDVVYVKIQDIEAAVDTGKVKHQEQIRANATITHNLNTYDLIAVAYDTVTMYMLPIKVRLANMNAVDIEFDSAPQNFIQITIKKL
;
A
#
# COMPACT_ATOMS: atom_id res chain seq x y z
N MET A 1 -40.93 103.95 69.95
CA MET A 1 -39.72 104.36 69.21
C MET A 1 -38.77 104.95 70.23
N ALA A 2 -37.49 104.57 70.22
CA ALA A 2 -36.52 105.13 71.15
C ALA A 2 -36.28 106.62 70.82
N THR A 3 -36.12 107.46 71.83
CA THR A 3 -35.82 108.87 71.63
C THR A 3 -34.44 109.00 70.96
N PRO A 4 -34.29 109.79 69.87
CA PRO A 4 -33.00 109.99 69.23
C PRO A 4 -31.94 110.51 70.20
N LEU A 5 -30.71 110.00 70.11
CA LEU A 5 -29.59 110.45 70.94
C LEU A 5 -29.35 111.96 70.83
N THR A 6 -29.55 112.54 69.65
CA THR A 6 -29.46 113.99 69.42
C THR A 6 -30.47 114.78 70.24
N THR A 7 -31.67 114.24 70.44
CA THR A 7 -32.69 114.84 71.30
C THR A 7 -32.35 114.65 72.77
N ILE A 8 -31.84 113.48 73.16
CA ILE A 8 -31.41 113.21 74.54
C ILE A 8 -30.27 114.17 74.94
N PHE A 9 -29.27 114.35 74.07
CA PHE A 9 -28.12 115.21 74.36
C PHE A 9 -28.51 116.68 74.57
N SER A 10 -29.55 117.18 73.89
CA SER A 10 -30.05 118.54 74.09
C SER A 10 -30.62 118.80 75.50
N TRP A 11 -30.97 117.75 76.26
CA TRP A 11 -31.48 117.90 77.63
C TRP A 11 -30.38 118.01 78.70
N PHE A 12 -29.12 117.82 78.30
CA PHE A 12 -27.95 117.81 79.20
C PHE A 12 -26.90 118.86 78.79
N GLU A 13 -27.32 119.94 78.14
CA GLU A 13 -26.42 121.06 77.82
C GLU A 13 -26.09 121.88 79.08
N THR A 14 -25.01 122.67 79.01
CA THR A 14 -24.54 123.42 80.17
C THR A 14 -25.56 124.47 80.59
N GLY A 15 -26.13 124.30 81.78
CA GLY A 15 -27.15 125.20 82.34
C GLY A 15 -28.57 124.62 82.30
N ASP A 16 -28.78 123.50 81.60
CA ASP A 16 -30.07 122.82 81.55
C ASP A 16 -30.22 121.74 82.63
N VAL A 17 -31.45 121.57 83.11
CA VAL A 17 -31.82 120.51 84.06
C VAL A 17 -32.94 119.68 83.44
N PRO A 18 -32.71 118.40 83.10
CA PRO A 18 -33.73 117.56 82.50
C PRO A 18 -34.88 117.31 83.47
N THR A 19 -36.10 117.22 82.93
CA THR A 19 -37.27 116.78 83.71
C THR A 19 -37.16 115.30 84.07
N GLN A 20 -37.95 114.85 85.04
CA GLN A 20 -38.01 113.43 85.42
C GLN A 20 -38.32 112.52 84.22
N GLU A 21 -39.22 112.93 83.33
CA GLU A 21 -39.57 112.17 82.13
C GLU A 21 -38.41 112.12 81.13
N GLN A 22 -37.72 113.24 80.89
CA GLN A 22 -36.53 113.30 80.04
C GLN A 22 -35.40 112.41 80.58
N PHE A 23 -35.23 112.40 81.91
CA PHE A 23 -34.27 111.52 82.57
C PHE A 23 -34.64 110.05 82.42
N GLN A 24 -35.90 109.67 82.62
CA GLN A 24 -36.36 108.29 82.40
C GLN A 24 -36.24 107.84 80.94
N GLN A 25 -36.53 108.73 80.00
CA GLN A 25 -36.38 108.46 78.56
C GLN A 25 -34.91 108.25 78.16
N THR A 26 -33.97 108.89 78.86
CA THR A 26 -32.53 108.67 78.63
C THR A 26 -32.16 107.21 78.82
N PHE A 27 -32.53 106.61 79.95
CA PHE A 27 -32.21 105.20 80.22
C PHE A 27 -33.06 104.23 79.38
N SER A 28 -34.31 104.61 79.07
CA SER A 28 -35.20 103.80 78.23
C SER A 28 -34.79 103.76 76.76
N ALA A 29 -33.96 104.71 76.31
CA ALA A 29 -33.45 104.76 74.95
C ALA A 29 -32.31 103.75 74.69
N PHE A 30 -31.62 103.30 75.74
CA PHE A 30 -30.60 102.27 75.64
C PHE A 30 -31.20 100.86 75.82
N ARG A 31 -30.63 99.87 75.13
CA ARG A 31 -30.97 98.46 75.36
C ARG A 31 -30.35 98.02 76.69
N HIS A 32 -31.14 97.35 77.54
CA HIS A 32 -30.63 96.73 78.76
C HIS A 32 -30.03 95.34 78.47
N VAL A 33 -29.06 94.90 79.29
CA VAL A 33 -28.34 93.63 79.11
C VAL A 33 -29.28 92.41 79.08
N ASP A 34 -30.37 92.47 79.84
CA ASP A 34 -31.36 91.38 79.91
C ASP A 34 -32.33 91.37 78.71
N THR A 35 -32.24 92.34 77.80
CA THR A 35 -33.10 92.42 76.63
C THR A 35 -32.47 91.68 75.45
N LYS A 36 -33.14 90.64 74.96
CA LYS A 36 -32.71 89.93 73.74
C LYS A 36 -32.71 90.88 72.54
N VAL A 37 -31.65 90.79 71.72
CA VAL A 37 -31.57 91.51 70.44
C VAL A 37 -32.43 90.76 69.41
N PRO A 38 -33.46 91.39 68.83
CA PRO A 38 -34.23 90.78 67.75
C PRO A 38 -33.35 90.48 66.52
N PHE A 39 -33.61 89.35 65.86
CA PHE A 39 -32.87 88.91 64.69
C PHE A 39 -32.79 89.97 63.56
N ASN A 40 -33.88 90.70 63.35
CA ASN A 40 -33.99 91.73 62.30
C ASN A 40 -33.30 93.06 62.65
N ASP A 41 -32.91 93.28 63.91
CA ASP A 41 -32.25 94.51 64.34
C ASP A 41 -30.74 94.49 64.03
N VAL A 42 -30.19 93.33 63.69
CA VAL A 42 -28.77 93.17 63.36
C VAL A 42 -28.58 93.27 61.85
N LYS A 43 -28.00 94.38 61.40
CA LYS A 43 -27.69 94.63 59.99
C LYS A 43 -26.82 93.49 59.41
N GLY A 44 -27.25 92.88 58.31
CA GLY A 44 -26.51 91.83 57.61
C GLY A 44 -26.74 90.41 58.12
N LEU A 45 -27.37 90.25 59.30
CA LEU A 45 -27.64 88.91 59.88
C LEU A 45 -28.73 88.15 59.11
N PRO A 46 -29.87 88.78 58.74
CA PRO A 46 -30.88 88.11 57.91
C PRO A 46 -30.33 87.66 56.55
N GLU A 47 -29.53 88.50 55.89
CA GLU A 47 -28.94 88.20 54.58
C GLU A 47 -27.91 87.06 54.66
N ALA A 48 -27.06 87.07 55.70
CA ALA A 48 -26.11 85.98 55.93
C ALA A 48 -26.82 84.65 56.20
N PHE A 49 -27.91 84.66 56.98
CA PHE A 49 -28.67 83.44 57.27
C PHE A 49 -29.38 82.90 56.01
N GLN A 50 -29.91 83.78 55.16
CA GLN A 50 -30.48 83.39 53.86
C GLN A 50 -29.46 82.79 52.88
N SER A 51 -28.17 83.10 53.04
CA SER A 51 -27.10 82.50 52.25
C SER A 51 -26.69 81.09 52.72
N THR A 52 -27.24 80.63 53.85
CA THR A 52 -27.03 79.27 54.34
C THR A 52 -28.11 78.33 53.83
N VAL A 53 -27.74 77.07 53.61
CA VAL A 53 -28.70 76.00 53.31
C VAL A 53 -29.44 75.62 54.60
N SER A 54 -30.74 75.39 54.52
CA SER A 54 -31.48 74.86 55.67
C SER A 54 -31.05 73.43 55.97
N THR A 55 -31.23 72.99 57.22
CA THR A 55 -30.92 71.62 57.64
C THR A 55 -31.69 70.61 56.79
N GLU A 56 -32.96 70.89 56.50
CA GLU A 56 -33.83 70.04 55.67
C GLU A 56 -33.28 69.91 54.25
N ALA A 57 -32.85 71.01 53.64
CA ALA A 57 -32.28 70.99 52.28
C ALA A 57 -30.94 70.24 52.24
N TYR A 58 -30.13 70.33 53.30
CA TYR A 58 -28.90 69.55 53.43
C TYR A 58 -29.15 68.05 53.61
N ASP A 59 -30.15 67.68 54.42
CA ASP A 59 -30.51 66.27 54.63
C ASP A 59 -31.10 65.64 53.35
N VAL A 60 -31.96 66.36 52.61
CA VAL A 60 -32.43 65.93 51.28
C VAL A 60 -31.28 65.72 50.31
N PHE A 61 -30.30 66.63 50.27
CA PHE A 61 -29.11 66.47 49.44
C PHE A 61 -28.30 65.22 49.81
N ARG A 62 -28.13 64.97 51.12
CA ARG A 62 -27.40 63.79 51.62
C ARG A 62 -28.10 62.48 51.25
N GLU A 63 -29.41 62.40 51.42
CA GLU A 63 -30.21 61.22 51.04
C GLU A 63 -30.14 60.96 49.52
N ASN A 64 -30.24 62.02 48.70
CA ASN A 64 -30.11 61.88 47.25
C ASN A 64 -28.72 61.37 46.83
N LEU A 65 -27.66 61.84 47.48
CA LEU A 65 -26.31 61.33 47.22
C LEU A 65 -26.19 59.84 47.56
N GLN A 66 -26.77 59.40 48.67
CA GLN A 66 -26.77 58.00 49.07
C GLN A 66 -27.49 57.12 48.03
N GLU A 67 -28.69 57.53 47.62
CA GLU A 67 -29.46 56.84 46.56
C GLU A 67 -28.68 56.82 45.23
N ARG A 68 -28.00 57.92 44.90
CA ARG A 68 -27.19 58.02 43.68
C ARG A 68 -25.96 57.12 43.74
N ILE A 69 -25.30 56.99 44.89
CA ILE A 69 -24.18 56.06 45.11
C ILE A 69 -24.68 54.61 44.99
N GLU A 70 -25.85 54.29 45.53
CA GLU A 70 -26.48 52.97 45.39
C GLU A 70 -26.89 52.65 43.95
N LYS A 71 -27.15 53.67 43.11
CA LYS A 71 -27.44 53.53 41.68
C LYS A 71 -26.20 53.50 40.79
N LEU A 72 -25.06 53.98 41.26
CA LEU A 72 -23.77 53.74 40.60
C LEU A 72 -23.38 52.28 40.86
N ALA A 73 -22.89 51.57 39.85
CA ALA A 73 -22.67 50.13 39.90
C ALA A 73 -21.94 49.73 41.19
N MET A 74 -22.61 48.96 42.06
CA MET A 74 -21.98 48.42 43.28
C MET A 74 -20.82 47.49 42.88
N ILE A 75 -19.96 47.12 43.85
CA ILE A 75 -18.85 46.18 43.62
C ILE A 75 -19.33 44.89 42.91
N ASP A 76 -20.57 44.46 43.17
CA ASP A 76 -21.18 43.25 42.59
C ASP A 76 -22.15 43.51 41.42
N ALA A 77 -22.33 44.77 40.99
CA ALA A 77 -23.19 45.18 39.88
C ALA A 77 -24.67 44.69 39.99
N THR A 78 -25.16 44.38 41.19
CA THR A 78 -26.52 43.85 41.43
C THR A 78 -27.63 44.83 41.03
N ASN A 79 -27.34 46.13 41.06
CA ASN A 79 -28.24 47.21 40.65
C ASN A 79 -28.35 47.40 39.13
N LEU A 80 -27.60 46.65 38.30
CA LEU A 80 -27.68 46.76 36.85
C LEU A 80 -28.90 46.00 36.29
N ASN A 81 -29.73 46.70 35.51
CA ASN A 81 -30.77 46.08 34.70
C ASN A 81 -30.17 45.43 33.43
N PRO A 82 -30.94 44.62 32.67
CA PRO A 82 -30.43 43.91 31.48
C PRO A 82 -29.84 44.82 30.39
N GLU A 83 -30.46 45.98 30.13
CA GLU A 83 -29.99 46.94 29.13
C GLU A 83 -28.65 47.56 29.53
N THR A 84 -28.52 47.97 30.80
CA THR A 84 -27.28 48.52 31.34
C THR A 84 -26.18 47.46 31.35
N LYS A 85 -26.47 46.19 31.66
CA LYS A 85 -25.49 45.10 31.57
C LYS A 85 -24.88 44.98 30.16
N LEU A 86 -25.69 45.14 29.11
CA LEU A 86 -25.20 45.10 27.72
C LEU A 86 -24.26 46.28 27.42
N LEU A 87 -24.63 47.49 27.84
CA LEU A 87 -23.78 48.67 27.68
C LEU A 87 -22.44 48.52 28.41
N TRP A 88 -22.44 47.96 29.63
CA TRP A 88 -21.22 47.68 30.38
C TRP A 88 -20.37 46.58 29.73
N LYS A 89 -20.98 45.52 29.21
CA LYS A 89 -20.25 44.49 28.43
C LYS A 89 -19.51 45.09 27.24
N LYS A 90 -20.16 46.00 26.51
CA LYS A 90 -19.56 46.73 25.40
C LYS A 90 -18.44 47.67 25.85
N ALA A 91 -18.67 48.46 26.90
CA ALA A 91 -17.67 49.41 27.42
C ALA A 91 -16.40 48.70 27.96
N LEU A 92 -16.56 47.53 28.57
CA LEU A 92 -15.45 46.72 29.08
C LEU A 92 -14.75 45.90 27.97
N GLY A 93 -15.20 45.97 26.72
CA GLY A 93 -14.65 45.17 25.61
C GLY A 93 -14.92 43.67 25.76
N ILE A 94 -15.89 43.29 26.59
CA ILE A 94 -16.24 41.90 26.90
C ILE A 94 -17.52 41.43 26.18
N GLU A 95 -17.97 42.21 25.19
CA GLU A 95 -19.17 41.93 24.39
C GLU A 95 -19.14 40.55 23.71
N PHE A 96 -17.95 40.01 23.45
CA PHE A 96 -17.75 38.74 22.74
C PHE A 96 -17.00 37.66 23.53
N ILE A 97 -16.91 37.76 24.87
CA ILE A 97 -16.29 36.71 25.68
C ILE A 97 -17.35 35.69 26.09
N ALA A 98 -17.08 34.41 25.83
CA ALA A 98 -17.96 33.30 26.16
C ALA A 98 -18.17 33.18 27.69
N THR A 99 -19.37 33.49 28.18
CA THR A 99 -19.81 33.05 29.50
C THR A 99 -20.26 31.60 29.40
N ILE A 100 -19.50 30.69 30.02
CA ILE A 100 -20.04 29.39 30.44
C ILE A 100 -21.01 29.72 31.57
N ASP A 101 -22.32 29.66 31.33
CA ASP A 101 -23.29 29.56 32.41
C ASP A 101 -23.67 28.09 32.59
N SER A 102 -23.20 27.52 33.69
CA SER A 102 -23.95 26.51 34.41
C SER A 102 -25.39 26.98 34.56
N SER A 103 -26.33 26.21 34.02
CA SER A 103 -27.76 26.21 34.33
C SER A 103 -28.39 27.57 34.67
N LEU A 104 -28.95 28.22 33.65
CA LEU A 104 -30.30 28.81 33.57
C LEU A 104 -30.31 30.07 32.68
N GLU A 105 -31.03 29.98 31.56
CA GLU A 105 -31.63 31.09 30.80
C GLU A 105 -30.78 32.13 30.04
N ILE A 106 -29.57 31.82 29.56
CA ILE A 106 -28.94 32.65 28.51
C ILE A 106 -28.43 31.77 27.36
N LYS A 107 -29.04 31.93 26.18
CA LYS A 107 -28.83 31.11 24.96
C LYS A 107 -28.08 31.80 23.83
N ASP A 108 -27.38 32.91 24.09
CA ASP A 108 -26.66 33.62 23.01
C ASP A 108 -25.17 33.74 23.31
N GLY A 109 -24.40 32.88 22.64
CA GLY A 109 -22.94 32.93 22.52
C GLY A 109 -22.49 32.06 21.35
N ASN A 110 -21.47 32.47 20.60
CA ASN A 110 -20.90 31.78 19.43
C ASN A 110 -20.14 30.47 19.78
N VAL A 111 -20.47 29.84 20.91
CA VAL A 111 -19.84 28.62 21.41
C VAL A 111 -20.93 27.58 21.63
N TYR A 112 -20.74 26.40 21.04
CA TYR A 112 -21.66 25.29 21.17
C TYR A 112 -21.90 24.93 22.65
N ALA A 113 -23.17 24.74 23.04
CA ALA A 113 -23.52 24.19 24.34
C ALA A 113 -22.94 22.78 24.51
N LYS A 114 -22.72 22.33 25.77
CA LYS A 114 -22.20 20.98 26.05
C LYS A 114 -23.02 19.88 25.35
N ASP A 115 -24.33 20.02 25.30
CA ASP A 115 -25.21 19.06 24.62
C ASP A 115 -24.99 19.04 23.10
N GLN A 116 -24.70 20.19 22.49
CA GLN A 116 -24.37 20.27 21.06
C GLN A 116 -23.00 19.66 20.76
N ILE A 117 -22.01 19.88 21.64
CA ILE A 117 -20.69 19.24 21.54
C ILE A 117 -20.83 17.72 21.69
N ASN A 118 -21.60 17.26 22.68
CA ASN A 118 -21.88 15.84 22.88
C ASN A 118 -22.59 15.24 21.67
N SER A 119 -23.57 15.94 21.09
CA SER A 119 -24.24 15.50 19.87
C SER A 119 -23.28 15.37 18.68
N PHE A 120 -22.36 16.32 18.50
CA PHE A 120 -21.33 16.24 17.47
C PHE A 120 -20.35 15.08 17.71
N LEU A 121 -19.91 14.90 18.96
CA LEU A 121 -19.03 13.80 19.34
C LEU A 121 -19.69 12.43 19.14
N ASN A 122 -20.98 12.30 19.44
CA ASN A 122 -21.72 11.06 19.19
C ASN A 122 -21.79 10.73 17.69
N VAL A 123 -22.08 11.72 16.83
CA VAL A 123 -22.07 11.52 15.37
C VAL A 123 -20.69 11.09 14.86
N LEU A 124 -19.61 11.62 15.43
CA LEU A 124 -18.26 11.18 15.11
C LEU A 124 -18.00 9.76 15.60
N HIS A 125 -18.44 9.41 16.80
CA HIS A 125 -18.32 8.07 17.37
C HIS A 125 -19.02 7.05 16.48
N ASP A 126 -20.29 7.30 16.13
CA ASP A 126 -21.09 6.43 15.26
C ASP A 126 -20.41 6.20 13.90
N LYS A 127 -19.78 7.24 13.32
CA LYS A 127 -19.01 7.10 12.07
C LYS A 127 -17.74 6.26 12.24
N VAL A 128 -17.02 6.46 13.33
CA VAL A 128 -15.80 5.70 13.62
C VAL A 128 -16.13 4.23 13.84
N ASP A 129 -17.21 3.93 14.57
CA ASP A 129 -17.69 2.57 14.78
C ASP A 129 -18.14 1.94 13.45
N GLY A 130 -18.86 2.69 12.61
CA GLY A 130 -19.22 2.26 11.26
C GLY A 130 -18.01 1.94 10.38
N PHE A 131 -16.94 2.75 10.45
CA PHE A 131 -15.69 2.44 9.77
C PHE A 131 -15.01 1.19 10.34
N GLY A 132 -15.08 0.98 11.66
CA GLY A 132 -14.60 -0.24 12.31
C GLY A 132 -15.25 -1.50 11.72
N SER A 133 -16.58 -1.50 11.61
CA SER A 133 -17.34 -2.60 10.99
C SER A 133 -16.93 -2.85 9.54
N VAL A 134 -16.81 -1.80 8.72
CA VAL A 134 -16.40 -1.97 7.31
C VAL A 134 -14.99 -2.52 7.20
N ILE A 135 -14.06 -2.11 8.07
CA ILE A 135 -12.70 -2.65 8.09
C ILE A 135 -12.72 -4.13 8.48
N GLU A 136 -13.58 -4.53 9.42
CA GLU A 136 -13.75 -5.92 9.82
C GLU A 136 -14.32 -6.76 8.66
N ASP A 137 -15.35 -6.27 7.97
CA ASP A 137 -15.92 -6.93 6.77
C ASP A 137 -14.87 -7.09 5.66
N ILE A 138 -14.06 -6.06 5.41
CA ILE A 138 -12.95 -6.12 4.44
C ILE A 138 -11.92 -7.15 4.87
N ARG A 139 -11.57 -7.19 6.16
CA ARG A 139 -10.63 -8.19 6.69
C ARG A 139 -11.18 -9.58 6.54
N GLU A 140 -12.45 -9.81 6.84
CA GLU A 140 -13.10 -11.11 6.66
C GLU A 140 -13.15 -11.50 5.17
N THR A 141 -13.47 -10.55 4.28
CA THR A 141 -13.48 -10.80 2.83
C THR A 141 -12.09 -11.12 2.27
N LEU A 142 -11.05 -10.46 2.78
CA LEU A 142 -9.66 -10.68 2.36
C LEU A 142 -9.00 -11.88 3.06
N ALA A 143 -9.48 -12.26 4.25
CA ALA A 143 -9.02 -13.41 5.02
C ALA A 143 -9.84 -14.67 4.75
N SER A 144 -11.00 -14.54 4.12
CA SER A 144 -11.68 -15.62 3.42
C SER A 144 -10.72 -16.07 2.32
N ASP A 145 -9.87 -17.04 2.66
CA ASP A 145 -9.00 -17.76 1.74
C ASP A 145 -9.78 -17.94 0.44
N ASP A 146 -9.35 -17.25 -0.61
CA ASP A 146 -9.98 -17.34 -1.92
C ASP A 146 -9.65 -18.75 -2.41
N MET A 147 -10.48 -19.72 -2.01
CA MET A 147 -10.32 -21.13 -2.33
C MET A 147 -10.08 -21.30 -3.83
N ASN A 148 -10.66 -20.42 -4.66
CA ASN A 148 -10.44 -20.43 -6.10
C ASN A 148 -9.01 -20.02 -6.47
N LEU A 149 -8.40 -19.04 -5.78
CA LEU A 149 -7.02 -18.64 -6.02
C LEU A 149 -6.04 -19.72 -5.58
N ASP A 150 -6.29 -20.37 -4.44
CA ASP A 150 -5.48 -21.49 -3.96
C ASP A 150 -5.60 -22.71 -4.88
N GLU A 151 -6.82 -23.06 -5.32
CA GLU A 151 -7.07 -24.12 -6.31
C GLU A 151 -6.42 -23.79 -7.67
N LEU A 152 -6.49 -22.53 -8.13
CA LEU A 152 -5.80 -22.10 -9.34
C LEU A 152 -4.28 -22.18 -9.19
N GLN A 153 -3.74 -21.84 -8.01
CA GLN A 153 -2.32 -21.96 -7.73
C GLN A 153 -1.87 -23.43 -7.69
N GLU A 154 -2.70 -24.34 -7.17
CA GLU A 154 -2.48 -25.79 -7.21
C GLU A 154 -2.47 -26.29 -8.67
N ILE A 155 -3.46 -25.90 -9.48
CA ILE A 155 -3.53 -26.23 -10.91
C ILE A 155 -2.29 -25.71 -11.66
N VAL A 156 -1.87 -24.47 -11.41
CA VAL A 156 -0.65 -23.90 -12.01
C VAL A 156 0.59 -24.68 -11.61
N THR A 157 0.64 -25.17 -10.37
CA THR A 157 1.74 -26.01 -9.88
C THR A 157 1.76 -27.36 -10.61
N TYR A 158 0.60 -28.02 -10.77
CA TYR A 158 0.52 -29.25 -11.56
C TYR A 158 0.89 -29.05 -13.03
N ILE A 159 0.48 -27.93 -13.65
CA ILE A 159 0.85 -27.64 -15.05
C ILE A 159 2.37 -27.49 -15.20
N LYS A 160 3.04 -26.85 -14.24
CA LYS A 160 4.51 -26.72 -14.25
C LYS A 160 5.19 -28.08 -14.14
N GLN A 161 4.74 -28.93 -13.22
CA GLN A 161 5.26 -30.29 -13.06
C GLN A 161 5.04 -31.14 -14.32
N ASN A 162 3.84 -31.07 -14.91
CA ASN A 162 3.53 -31.79 -16.15
C ASN A 162 4.42 -31.34 -17.30
N ARG A 163 4.70 -30.03 -17.40
CA ARG A 163 5.62 -29.50 -18.42
C ARG A 163 7.03 -30.04 -18.26
N GLU A 164 7.56 -30.05 -17.04
CA GLU A 164 8.90 -30.60 -16.74
C GLU A 164 8.99 -32.09 -17.10
N GLN A 165 7.96 -32.87 -16.75
CA GLN A 165 7.89 -34.29 -17.13
C GLN A 165 7.85 -34.49 -18.65
N ILE A 166 7.13 -33.64 -19.39
CA ILE A 166 7.11 -33.70 -20.86
C ILE A 166 8.48 -33.34 -21.44
N GLU A 167 9.17 -32.34 -20.89
CA GLU A 167 10.52 -31.97 -21.32
C GLU A 167 11.50 -33.15 -21.11
N LEU A 168 11.45 -33.83 -19.97
CA LEU A 168 12.22 -35.06 -19.71
C LEU A 168 11.90 -36.18 -20.72
N LEU A 169 10.62 -36.40 -21.04
CA LEU A 169 10.22 -37.39 -22.03
C LEU A 169 10.67 -37.02 -23.45
N GLN A 170 10.68 -35.73 -23.80
CA GLN A 170 11.18 -35.24 -25.08
C GLN A 170 12.69 -35.49 -25.20
N GLU A 171 13.47 -35.30 -24.14
CA GLU A 171 14.90 -35.63 -24.13
C GLU A 171 15.14 -37.14 -24.39
N VAL A 172 14.32 -38.02 -23.80
CA VAL A 172 14.40 -39.47 -24.05
C VAL A 172 14.07 -39.82 -25.51
N ILE A 173 13.05 -39.19 -26.09
CA ILE A 173 12.59 -39.46 -27.47
C ILE A 173 13.57 -38.93 -28.52
N ILE A 174 14.24 -37.79 -28.26
CA ILE A 174 15.07 -37.09 -29.26
C ILE A 174 16.55 -37.55 -29.21
N GLY A 175 17.02 -38.22 -28.15
CA GLY A 175 18.45 -38.53 -27.99
C GLY A 175 18.85 -39.87 -27.36
N SER A 176 17.92 -40.79 -27.05
CA SER A 176 18.22 -42.03 -26.32
C SER A 176 17.61 -43.31 -26.92
N THR A 177 17.45 -43.39 -28.24
CA THR A 177 17.15 -44.67 -28.92
C THR A 177 18.37 -45.29 -29.59
N THR A 178 19.56 -44.73 -29.38
CA THR A 178 20.82 -45.33 -29.82
C THR A 178 21.21 -46.42 -28.81
N ASP A 179 21.37 -47.67 -29.28
CA ASP A 179 21.77 -48.85 -28.48
C ASP A 179 23.09 -48.64 -27.71
N ASP A 180 23.86 -47.60 -28.07
CA ASP A 180 25.09 -47.10 -27.46
C ASP A 180 24.93 -46.64 -26.01
N LYS A 181 23.69 -46.48 -25.54
CA LYS A 181 23.34 -46.03 -24.18
C LYS A 181 22.54 -47.08 -23.38
N ILE A 182 22.35 -48.27 -23.93
CA ILE A 182 21.58 -49.33 -23.29
C ILE A 182 22.55 -50.31 -22.65
N ASP A 183 22.55 -50.38 -21.32
CA ASP A 183 23.38 -51.32 -20.56
C ASP A 183 22.83 -52.75 -20.66
N LEU A 184 23.74 -53.72 -20.81
CA LEU A 184 23.39 -55.14 -20.72
C LEU A 184 23.16 -55.51 -19.26
N VAL A 185 22.02 -56.16 -18.99
CA VAL A 185 21.64 -56.57 -17.63
C VAL A 185 22.43 -57.80 -17.15
N ASN A 186 23.02 -58.57 -18.07
CA ASN A 186 23.71 -59.82 -17.78
C ASN A 186 25.13 -59.82 -18.31
N ASP A 187 25.99 -60.60 -17.65
CA ASP A 187 27.33 -60.91 -18.15
C ASP A 187 27.28 -61.99 -19.23
N TYR A 188 28.02 -61.79 -20.32
CA TYR A 188 28.17 -62.76 -21.41
C TYR A 188 29.64 -63.17 -21.59
N PRO A 189 30.22 -63.99 -20.68
CA PRO A 189 31.67 -64.27 -20.64
C PRO A 189 32.23 -64.86 -21.94
N GLU A 190 31.43 -65.66 -22.65
CA GLU A 190 31.82 -66.28 -23.93
C GLU A 190 31.78 -65.30 -25.13
N TRP A 191 31.25 -64.10 -24.92
CA TRP A 191 31.10 -63.05 -25.92
C TRP A 191 32.00 -61.82 -25.63
N GLY A 192 32.79 -61.87 -24.56
CA GLY A 192 33.70 -60.80 -24.14
C GLY A 192 33.14 -59.93 -23.02
N ALA A 193 33.94 -58.95 -22.56
CA ALA A 193 33.51 -57.97 -21.56
C ALA A 193 32.66 -56.88 -22.23
N LEU A 194 31.38 -57.16 -22.40
CA LEU A 194 30.40 -56.29 -23.05
C LEU A 194 29.53 -55.62 -21.99
N THR A 195 29.39 -54.30 -22.06
CA THR A 195 28.55 -53.53 -21.13
C THR A 195 27.36 -52.89 -21.81
N LEU A 196 27.43 -52.67 -23.13
CA LEU A 196 26.41 -51.95 -23.89
C LEU A 196 25.82 -52.81 -25.02
N GLN A 197 24.55 -52.56 -25.36
CA GLN A 197 23.81 -53.32 -26.37
C GLN A 197 24.45 -53.22 -27.76
N ASN A 198 25.01 -52.06 -28.14
CA ASN A 198 25.71 -51.90 -29.41
C ASN A 198 26.95 -52.81 -29.53
N GLN A 199 27.74 -52.93 -28.45
CA GLN A 199 28.92 -53.79 -28.40
C GLN A 199 28.54 -55.25 -28.59
N PHE A 200 27.43 -55.68 -27.99
CA PHE A 200 26.91 -57.04 -28.18
C PHE A 200 26.49 -57.29 -29.62
N ASN A 201 25.74 -56.35 -30.23
CA ASN A 201 25.31 -56.47 -31.62
C ASN A 201 26.51 -56.58 -32.58
N ASP A 202 27.56 -55.78 -32.37
CA ASP A 202 28.79 -55.83 -33.18
C ASP A 202 29.48 -57.20 -33.09
N VAL A 203 29.64 -57.75 -31.88
CA VAL A 203 30.27 -59.07 -31.69
C VAL A 203 29.42 -60.19 -32.30
N VAL A 204 28.09 -60.13 -32.16
CA VAL A 204 27.17 -61.09 -32.79
C VAL A 204 27.29 -61.04 -34.30
N TYR A 205 27.29 -59.84 -34.89
CA TYR A 205 27.41 -59.67 -36.33
C TYR A 205 28.70 -60.28 -36.86
N VAL A 206 29.84 -60.00 -36.22
CA VAL A 206 31.15 -60.57 -36.62
C VAL A 206 31.14 -62.09 -36.52
N LYS A 207 30.63 -62.67 -35.43
CA LYS A 207 30.56 -64.13 -35.29
C LYS A 207 29.66 -64.78 -36.35
N ILE A 208 28.56 -64.13 -36.75
CA ILE A 208 27.73 -64.60 -37.85
C ILE A 208 28.52 -64.55 -39.17
N GLN A 209 29.23 -63.45 -39.45
CA GLN A 209 30.07 -63.37 -40.64
C GLN A 209 31.18 -64.43 -40.67
N ASP A 210 31.81 -64.70 -39.53
CA ASP A 210 32.84 -65.73 -39.42
C ASP A 210 32.26 -67.13 -39.65
N ILE A 211 31.05 -67.40 -39.15
CA ILE A 211 30.32 -68.64 -39.42
C ILE A 211 29.96 -68.73 -40.91
N GLU A 212 29.43 -67.67 -41.51
CA GLU A 212 29.12 -67.61 -42.94
C GLU A 212 30.36 -67.83 -43.81
N ALA A 213 31.52 -67.29 -43.40
CA ALA A 213 32.78 -67.50 -44.10
C ALA A 213 33.35 -68.91 -43.90
N ALA A 214 33.18 -69.51 -42.72
CA ALA A 214 33.65 -70.87 -42.41
C ALA A 214 32.75 -71.95 -43.02
N VAL A 215 31.48 -71.64 -43.25
CA VAL A 215 30.52 -72.50 -43.94
C VAL A 215 30.70 -72.30 -45.45
N ASP A 216 31.69 -72.99 -46.04
CA ASP A 216 31.85 -73.16 -47.49
C ASP A 216 30.69 -74.00 -48.06
N THR A 217 29.47 -73.46 -48.01
CA THR A 217 28.27 -74.07 -48.57
C THR A 217 28.31 -73.93 -50.08
N GLY A 218 29.03 -74.86 -50.70
CA GLY A 218 28.77 -75.29 -52.07
C GLY A 218 29.02 -74.22 -53.11
N LYS A 219 30.29 -73.87 -53.36
CA LYS A 219 30.67 -73.42 -54.69
C LYS A 219 30.22 -74.48 -55.70
N VAL A 220 29.07 -74.23 -56.33
CA VAL A 220 28.53 -75.05 -57.41
C VAL A 220 28.95 -74.51 -58.77
N LYS A 221 29.63 -73.36 -58.81
CA LYS A 221 30.01 -72.67 -60.04
C LYS A 221 31.34 -71.94 -59.86
N HIS A 222 32.21 -72.05 -60.85
CA HIS A 222 33.43 -71.26 -61.04
C HIS A 222 33.37 -70.59 -62.41
N GLN A 223 33.85 -69.35 -62.50
CA GLN A 223 33.88 -68.59 -63.74
C GLN A 223 35.21 -67.90 -63.92
N GLU A 224 35.78 -68.00 -65.11
CA GLU A 224 37.08 -67.42 -65.42
C GLU A 224 37.17 -67.08 -66.91
N GLN A 225 37.98 -66.07 -67.26
CA GLN A 225 38.21 -65.66 -68.64
C GLN A 225 39.60 -66.06 -69.10
N ILE A 226 39.68 -66.72 -70.25
CA ILE A 226 40.96 -67.18 -70.82
C ILE A 226 41.08 -66.75 -72.29
N ARG A 227 42.30 -66.65 -72.81
CA ARG A 227 42.60 -66.33 -74.24
C ARG A 227 43.43 -67.38 -74.95
N ALA A 228 43.75 -68.48 -74.29
CA ALA A 228 44.53 -69.59 -74.80
C ALA A 228 44.23 -70.84 -73.96
N ASN A 229 44.76 -71.98 -74.36
CA ASN A 229 44.67 -73.21 -73.57
C ASN A 229 45.20 -72.96 -72.15
N ALA A 230 44.47 -73.38 -71.13
CA ALA A 230 44.79 -73.08 -69.74
C ALA A 230 44.24 -74.15 -68.78
N THR A 231 44.95 -74.33 -67.66
CA THR A 231 44.47 -75.10 -66.51
C THR A 231 43.71 -74.16 -65.57
N ILE A 232 42.41 -74.39 -65.39
CA ILE A 232 41.55 -73.61 -64.51
C ILE A 232 41.41 -74.33 -63.17
N THR A 233 41.78 -73.66 -62.07
CA THR A 233 41.57 -74.16 -60.71
C THR A 233 40.23 -73.65 -60.17
N HIS A 234 39.22 -74.52 -60.16
CA HIS A 234 37.83 -74.19 -59.81
C HIS A 234 37.45 -74.50 -58.36
N ASN A 235 38.22 -75.35 -57.65
CA ASN A 235 37.97 -75.71 -56.25
C ASN A 235 36.54 -76.20 -55.94
N LEU A 236 35.89 -76.90 -56.89
CA LEU A 236 34.50 -77.40 -56.71
C LEU A 236 34.46 -78.80 -56.04
N ASN A 237 35.63 -79.36 -55.76
CA ASN A 237 35.85 -80.67 -55.14
C ASN A 237 34.95 -81.77 -55.75
N THR A 238 34.97 -81.89 -57.08
CA THR A 238 34.11 -82.79 -57.86
C THR A 238 34.77 -83.14 -59.19
N TYR A 239 34.54 -84.37 -59.66
CA TYR A 239 34.79 -84.75 -61.05
C TYR A 239 33.54 -84.61 -61.94
N ASP A 240 32.36 -84.51 -61.31
CA ASP A 240 31.08 -84.34 -61.99
C ASP A 240 30.82 -82.85 -62.20
N LEU A 241 31.09 -82.39 -63.42
CA LEU A 241 31.00 -80.99 -63.80
C LEU A 241 30.62 -80.82 -65.26
N ILE A 242 30.06 -79.65 -65.57
CA ILE A 242 29.86 -79.15 -66.93
C ILE A 242 30.69 -77.88 -67.08
N ALA A 243 31.51 -77.82 -68.13
CA ALA A 243 32.16 -76.59 -68.54
C ALA A 243 31.55 -76.10 -69.86
N VAL A 244 31.15 -74.83 -69.88
CA VAL A 244 30.65 -74.15 -71.08
C VAL A 244 31.50 -72.91 -71.34
N ALA A 245 31.68 -72.60 -72.62
CA ALA A 245 32.48 -71.49 -73.09
C ALA A 245 31.71 -70.64 -74.09
N TYR A 246 31.84 -69.31 -73.97
CA TYR A 246 31.36 -68.38 -75.00
C TYR A 246 32.34 -67.23 -75.20
N ASP A 247 32.39 -66.69 -76.42
CA ASP A 247 33.17 -65.52 -76.75
C ASP A 247 32.54 -64.26 -76.14
N THR A 248 33.31 -63.52 -75.34
CA THR A 248 32.80 -62.35 -74.60
C THR A 248 32.37 -61.17 -75.46
N VAL A 249 32.78 -61.13 -76.74
CA VAL A 249 32.43 -60.06 -77.68
C VAL A 249 31.29 -60.50 -78.58
N THR A 250 31.39 -61.68 -79.19
CA THR A 250 30.38 -62.16 -80.16
C THR A 250 29.23 -62.92 -79.52
N MET A 251 29.36 -63.32 -78.25
CA MET A 251 28.39 -64.07 -77.45
C MET A 251 28.05 -65.47 -78.00
N TYR A 252 28.78 -65.96 -79.02
CA TYR A 252 28.62 -67.32 -79.52
C TYR A 252 29.28 -68.33 -78.58
N MET A 253 28.60 -69.47 -78.37
CA MET A 253 29.19 -70.61 -77.67
C MET A 253 30.29 -71.25 -78.51
N LEU A 254 31.40 -71.58 -77.86
CA LEU A 254 32.56 -72.19 -78.48
C LEU A 254 32.65 -73.66 -78.06
N PRO A 255 32.90 -74.58 -79.01
CA PRO A 255 33.27 -75.94 -78.67
C PRO A 255 34.63 -75.91 -77.95
N ILE A 256 34.70 -76.54 -76.79
CA ILE A 256 35.92 -76.68 -75.99
C ILE A 256 36.18 -78.15 -75.72
N LYS A 257 37.46 -78.51 -75.66
CA LYS A 257 37.90 -79.81 -75.14
C LYS A 257 38.25 -79.61 -73.67
N VAL A 258 37.65 -80.42 -72.81
CA VAL A 258 37.81 -80.33 -71.36
C VAL A 258 38.44 -81.63 -70.88
N ARG A 259 39.60 -81.52 -70.23
CA ARG A 259 40.24 -82.65 -69.54
C ARG A 259 40.17 -82.43 -68.04
N LEU A 260 39.67 -83.42 -67.30
CA LEU A 260 39.67 -83.39 -65.84
C LEU A 260 41.11 -83.57 -65.33
N ALA A 261 41.69 -82.55 -64.70
CA ALA A 261 43.06 -82.63 -64.15
C ALA A 261 43.05 -83.21 -62.72
N ASN A 262 42.15 -82.73 -61.87
CA ASN A 262 41.83 -83.28 -60.54
C ASN A 262 40.45 -82.76 -60.07
N MET A 263 40.01 -83.10 -58.86
CA MET A 263 38.70 -82.67 -58.32
C MET A 263 38.51 -81.15 -58.22
N ASN A 264 39.58 -80.37 -58.35
CA ASN A 264 39.58 -78.92 -58.21
C ASN A 264 40.13 -78.20 -59.44
N ALA A 265 40.51 -78.91 -60.51
CA ALA A 265 41.05 -78.28 -61.71
C ALA A 265 40.72 -79.03 -63.00
N VAL A 266 40.54 -78.27 -64.08
CA VAL A 266 40.33 -78.79 -65.44
C VAL A 266 41.25 -78.08 -66.43
N ASP A 267 41.69 -78.80 -67.46
CA ASP A 267 42.40 -78.22 -68.59
C ASP A 267 41.39 -77.92 -69.71
N ILE A 268 41.43 -76.69 -70.22
CA ILE A 268 40.61 -76.24 -71.35
C ILE A 268 41.51 -76.08 -72.56
N GLU A 269 41.15 -76.76 -73.65
CA GLU A 269 41.85 -76.70 -74.93
C GLU A 269 40.91 -76.24 -76.05
N PHE A 270 41.42 -75.36 -76.91
CA PHE A 270 40.75 -74.88 -78.12
C PHE A 270 41.36 -75.50 -79.38
N ASP A 271 40.54 -75.80 -80.38
CA ASP A 271 41.00 -76.32 -81.67
C ASP A 271 41.81 -75.28 -82.48
N SER A 272 41.56 -73.99 -82.20
CA SER A 272 42.32 -72.86 -82.73
C SER A 272 42.41 -71.76 -81.68
N ALA A 273 43.51 -71.00 -81.66
CA ALA A 273 43.69 -69.92 -80.69
C ALA A 273 42.55 -68.88 -80.79
N PRO A 274 41.81 -68.62 -79.69
CA PRO A 274 40.71 -67.66 -79.73
C PRO A 274 41.24 -66.22 -79.86
N GLN A 275 40.57 -65.38 -80.64
CA GLN A 275 40.95 -63.97 -80.81
C GLN A 275 40.55 -63.10 -79.61
N ASN A 276 39.36 -63.35 -79.05
CA ASN A 276 38.82 -62.61 -77.90
C ASN A 276 38.98 -63.39 -76.59
N PHE A 277 38.68 -62.74 -75.46
CA PHE A 277 38.53 -63.46 -74.19
C PHE A 277 37.32 -64.39 -74.25
N ILE A 278 37.51 -65.62 -73.80
CA ILE A 278 36.47 -66.63 -73.72
C ILE A 278 36.07 -66.77 -72.26
N GLN A 279 34.79 -66.57 -71.97
CA GLN A 279 34.24 -66.79 -70.65
C GLN A 279 34.00 -68.29 -70.47
N ILE A 280 34.72 -68.90 -69.55
CA ILE A 280 34.48 -70.27 -69.10
C ILE A 280 33.59 -70.22 -67.87
N THR A 281 32.59 -71.10 -67.84
CA THR A 281 31.78 -71.38 -66.67
C THR A 281 31.83 -72.87 -66.39
N ILE A 282 32.36 -73.23 -65.24
CA ILE A 282 32.42 -74.60 -64.75
C ILE A 282 31.36 -74.72 -63.66
N LYS A 283 30.44 -75.67 -63.80
CA LYS A 283 29.39 -75.93 -62.83
C LYS A 283 29.50 -77.35 -62.32
N LYS A 284 29.46 -77.53 -61.01
CA LYS A 284 29.31 -78.84 -60.35
C LYS A 284 27.92 -79.39 -60.68
N LEU A 285 27.86 -80.65 -61.10
CA LEU A 285 26.61 -81.40 -61.27
C LEU A 285 26.12 -81.97 -59.94
#